data_AF-A0A7Y3KPF2-F1
#
_entry.id   AF-A0A7Y3KPF2-F1
#
_cell.length_a   1.000
_cell.length_b   1.000
_cell.length_c   1.000
_cell.angle_alpha   90.00
_cell.angle_beta   90.00
_cell.angle_gamma   90.00
#
_symmetry.space_group_name_H-M   'P 1'
#
loop_
_entity.id
_entity.type
_entity.pdbx_description
1 polymer ?
#
loop_
_entity_poly.entity_id
_entity_poly.type
_entity_poly.pdbx_seq_one_letter_code
_entity_poly.pdbx_strand_id
1 'polypeptide(L)'
;MLARAILRLPNAFAWWDPIAREAQVPAHGYPRYSTHAVARAYGLADALLADARESAPRTHDIVAVSNDREAAVNNRAIRRLLAAWVASGASGVRNERLRGLPISHDIVEPERHPEIADRVFPQLLQIVSEP
;
A
#
# COMPACT_ATOMS: atom_id res chain seq x y z
N MET A 1 -7.95 18.00 3.88
CA MET A 1 -9.31 18.56 4.13
C MET A 1 -10.42 17.54 3.87
N LEU A 2 -10.39 16.79 2.77
CA LEU A 2 -11.41 15.78 2.43
C LEU A 2 -11.62 14.71 3.52
N ALA A 3 -10.55 14.12 4.06
CA ALA A 3 -10.63 13.13 5.14
C ALA A 3 -11.40 13.65 6.37
N ARG A 4 -11.15 14.90 6.79
CA ARG A 4 -11.85 15.52 7.94
C ARG A 4 -13.34 15.73 7.66
N ALA A 5 -13.72 15.99 6.41
CA ALA A 5 -15.12 16.12 6.02
C ALA A 5 -15.84 14.76 6.07
N ILE A 6 -15.22 13.69 5.56
CA ILE A 6 -15.79 12.33 5.61
C ILE A 6 -16.03 11.89 7.05
N LEU A 7 -15.12 12.21 7.97
CA LEU A 7 -15.25 11.86 9.39
C LEU A 7 -16.40 12.58 10.13
N ARG A 8 -17.00 13.62 9.54
CA ARG A 8 -18.21 14.27 10.08
C ARG A 8 -19.50 13.58 9.66
N LEU A 9 -19.44 12.74 8.63
CA LEU A 9 -20.57 11.92 8.20
C LEU A 9 -20.61 10.62 9.04
N PRO A 10 -21.76 9.95 9.16
CA PRO A 10 -21.85 8.63 9.76
C PRO A 10 -20.87 7.64 9.11
N ASN A 11 -20.29 6.76 9.92
CA ASN A 11 -19.45 5.68 9.41
C ASN A 11 -20.32 4.72 8.58
N ALA A 12 -19.91 4.44 7.36
CA ALA A 12 -20.58 3.54 6.44
C ALA A 12 -19.62 2.43 6.02
N PHE A 13 -20.17 1.28 5.66
CA PHE A 13 -19.41 0.11 5.21
C PHE A 13 -19.78 -0.19 3.76
N ALA A 14 -18.85 0.06 2.84
CA ALA A 14 -19.03 -0.24 1.42
C ALA A 14 -18.43 -1.61 1.09
N TRP A 15 -19.01 -2.33 0.14
CA TRP A 15 -18.46 -3.60 -0.34
C TRP A 15 -17.23 -3.34 -1.19
N TRP A 16 -16.19 -4.18 -1.06
CA TRP A 16 -15.07 -4.16 -1.99
C TRP A 16 -15.51 -4.56 -3.40
N ASP A 17 -16.29 -5.64 -3.48
CA ASP A 17 -16.99 -6.06 -4.67
C ASP A 17 -18.51 -5.98 -4.42
N PRO A 18 -19.25 -5.04 -5.03
CA PRO A 18 -20.68 -4.90 -4.81
C PRO A 18 -21.51 -6.04 -5.41
N ILE A 19 -20.92 -6.81 -6.34
CA ILE A 19 -21.53 -7.95 -7.01
C ILE A 19 -21.32 -9.21 -6.14
N ALA A 20 -20.07 -9.52 -5.81
CA ALA A 20 -19.73 -10.74 -5.06
C ALA A 20 -20.01 -10.63 -3.55
N ARG A 21 -19.91 -9.42 -2.98
CA ARG A 21 -20.15 -9.12 -1.56
C ARG A 21 -19.33 -10.02 -0.62
N GLU A 22 -20.00 -10.91 0.10
CA GLU A 22 -19.39 -11.84 1.06
C GLU A 22 -18.79 -13.07 0.38
N ALA A 23 -19.22 -13.38 -0.84
CA ALA A 23 -18.69 -14.49 -1.65
C ALA A 23 -17.37 -14.07 -2.31
N GLN A 24 -16.39 -13.69 -1.49
CA GLN A 24 -15.07 -13.28 -1.93
C GLN A 24 -13.98 -14.31 -1.57
N VAL A 25 -12.87 -14.21 -2.27
CA VAL A 25 -11.63 -14.91 -1.97
C VAL A 25 -10.55 -13.85 -1.72
N PRO A 26 -9.72 -13.99 -0.68
CA PRO A 26 -9.69 -15.06 0.33
C PRO A 26 -10.81 -14.99 1.37
N ALA A 27 -11.06 -16.10 2.06
CA ALA A 27 -12.06 -16.17 3.13
C ALA A 27 -11.72 -15.29 4.36
N HIS A 28 -10.43 -15.03 4.60
CA HIS A 28 -9.96 -14.12 5.65
C HIS A 28 -10.05 -12.63 5.28
N GLY A 29 -10.40 -12.30 4.04
CA GLY A 29 -10.64 -10.92 3.65
C GLY A 29 -11.88 -10.36 4.32
N TYR A 30 -11.82 -9.10 4.78
CA TYR A 30 -13.03 -8.37 5.15
C TYR A 30 -13.79 -7.97 3.88
N PRO A 31 -15.08 -8.28 3.71
CA PRO A 31 -15.79 -8.03 2.45
C PRO A 31 -16.23 -6.57 2.28
N ARG A 32 -16.12 -5.79 3.35
CA ARG A 32 -16.49 -4.37 3.38
C ARG A 32 -15.38 -3.54 3.99
N TYR A 33 -15.31 -2.28 3.58
CA TYR A 33 -14.43 -1.27 4.15
C TYR A 33 -15.21 -0.12 4.78
N SER A 34 -14.67 0.39 5.89
CA SER A 34 -15.24 1.52 6.61
C SER A 34 -14.82 2.85 5.98
N THR A 35 -15.78 3.75 5.73
CA THR A 35 -15.49 5.11 5.25
C THR A 35 -14.63 5.90 6.23
N HIS A 36 -14.86 5.71 7.54
CA HIS A 36 -14.02 6.31 8.57
C HIS A 36 -12.60 5.74 8.56
N ALA A 37 -12.43 4.42 8.42
CA ALA A 37 -11.11 3.81 8.35
C ALA A 37 -10.30 4.37 7.16
N VAL A 38 -10.92 4.45 5.97
CA VAL A 38 -10.28 5.05 4.78
C VAL A 38 -9.92 6.51 5.03
N ALA A 39 -10.81 7.31 5.62
CA ALA A 39 -10.52 8.72 5.91
C ALA A 39 -9.38 8.88 6.93
N ARG A 40 -9.30 8.02 7.95
CA ARG A 40 -8.20 8.03 8.92
C ARG A 40 -6.87 7.63 8.27
N ALA A 41 -6.87 6.58 7.45
CA ALA A 41 -5.68 6.16 6.71
C ALA A 41 -5.16 7.28 5.79
N TYR A 42 -6.07 7.98 5.08
CA TYR A 42 -5.70 9.12 4.25
C TYR A 42 -5.12 10.28 5.08
N GLY A 43 -5.71 10.58 6.24
CA GLY A 43 -5.18 11.60 7.14
C GLY A 43 -3.78 11.27 7.69
N LEU A 44 -3.53 10.00 7.99
CA LEU A 44 -2.21 9.51 8.39
C LEU A 44 -1.20 9.62 7.25
N ALA A 45 -1.60 9.27 6.02
CA ALA A 45 -0.74 9.38 4.85
C ALA A 45 -0.35 10.84 4.54
N ASP A 46 -1.29 11.78 4.67
CA ASP A 46 -1.02 13.22 4.53
C ASP A 46 -0.02 13.71 5.61
N ALA A 47 -0.22 13.30 6.86
CA ALA A 47 0.67 13.65 7.97
C ALA A 47 2.07 13.06 7.79
N LEU A 48 2.17 11.79 7.41
CA LEU A 48 3.43 11.11 7.12
C LEU A 48 4.21 11.81 6.01
N LEU A 49 3.53 12.23 4.95
CA LEU A 49 4.21 12.94 3.86
C LEU A 49 4.64 14.35 4.25
N ALA A 50 3.90 15.03 5.11
CA ALA A 50 4.31 16.33 5.65
C ALA A 50 5.59 16.17 6.50
N ASP A 51 5.58 15.22 7.43
CA ASP A 51 6.72 14.87 8.28
C ASP A 51 7.96 14.46 7.46
N ALA A 52 7.75 13.65 6.41
CA ALA A 52 8.82 13.20 5.50
C ALA A 52 9.52 14.31 4.72
N ARG A 53 8.95 15.53 4.67
CA ARG A 53 9.61 16.70 4.05
C ARG A 53 10.49 17.46 5.04
N GLU A 54 10.25 17.28 6.32
CA GLU A 54 10.94 17.99 7.40
C GLU A 54 12.05 17.11 7.99
N SER A 55 11.86 15.79 8.02
CA SER A 55 12.82 14.86 8.61
C SER A 55 12.93 13.54 7.85
N ALA A 56 14.13 12.97 7.87
CA ALA A 56 14.39 11.60 7.45
C ALA A 56 13.72 10.60 8.42
N PRO A 57 13.36 9.40 7.96
CA PRO A 57 12.85 8.37 8.84
C PRO A 57 13.94 7.97 9.85
N ARG A 58 13.54 7.57 11.06
CA ARG A 58 14.49 7.19 12.12
C ARG A 58 15.19 5.85 11.91
N THR A 59 14.68 5.02 11.00
CA THR A 59 15.32 3.74 10.64
C THR A 59 16.39 3.97 9.56
N HIS A 60 17.37 3.07 9.52
CA HIS A 60 18.47 3.16 8.56
C HIS A 60 18.12 2.61 7.18
N ASP A 61 17.28 1.58 7.10
CA ASP A 61 16.86 0.96 5.83
C ASP A 61 15.32 0.91 5.73
N ILE A 62 14.82 1.29 4.56
CA ILE A 62 13.43 1.14 4.13
C ILE A 62 13.42 0.67 2.67
N VAL A 63 12.79 -0.48 2.46
CA VAL A 63 12.44 -0.97 1.12
C VAL A 63 10.94 -0.91 0.92
N ALA A 64 10.51 -0.05 0.00
CA ALA A 64 9.14 -0.11 -0.49
C ALA A 64 9.08 -1.03 -1.71
N VAL A 65 8.26 -2.07 -1.65
CA VAL A 65 8.04 -2.98 -2.79
C VAL A 65 6.71 -2.61 -3.45
N SER A 66 6.69 -2.47 -4.78
CA SER A 66 5.49 -2.10 -5.53
C SER A 66 5.32 -2.89 -6.82
N ASN A 67 4.08 -3.24 -7.18
CA ASN A 67 3.74 -3.74 -8.51
C ASN A 67 3.69 -2.56 -9.48
N ASP A 68 4.51 -2.55 -10.55
CA ASP A 68 4.48 -1.47 -11.54
C ASP A 68 3.10 -1.32 -12.24
N ARG A 69 2.26 -2.38 -12.20
CA ARG A 69 0.91 -2.41 -12.77
C ARG A 69 -0.22 -2.36 -11.72
N GLU A 70 0.07 -1.93 -10.50
CA GLU A 70 -0.94 -1.68 -9.45
C GLU A 70 -2.02 -0.69 -9.93
N ALA A 71 -3.28 -0.99 -9.60
CA ALA A 71 -4.46 -0.19 -9.97
C ALA A 71 -5.27 0.36 -8.78
N ALA A 72 -5.21 -0.29 -7.61
CA ALA A 72 -5.93 0.12 -6.41
C ALA A 72 -5.14 1.15 -5.56
N VAL A 73 -3.81 1.12 -5.63
CA VAL A 73 -2.93 2.02 -4.88
C VAL A 73 -2.13 2.93 -5.82
N ASN A 74 -1.86 4.16 -5.37
CA ASN A 74 -1.17 5.15 -6.17
C ASN A 74 0.36 5.02 -6.06
N ASN A 75 0.99 4.36 -7.05
CA ASN A 75 2.45 4.24 -7.12
C ASN A 75 3.20 5.58 -7.17
N ARG A 76 2.58 6.67 -7.67
CA ARG A 76 3.19 8.01 -7.63
C ARG A 76 3.24 8.54 -6.19
N ALA A 77 2.26 8.23 -5.35
CA ALA A 77 2.27 8.64 -3.96
C ALA A 77 3.41 7.95 -3.18
N ILE A 78 3.65 6.66 -3.44
CA ILE A 78 4.80 5.91 -2.89
C ILE A 78 6.10 6.62 -3.28
N ARG A 79 6.34 6.83 -4.57
CA ARG A 79 7.56 7.52 -5.05
C ARG A 79 7.73 8.90 -4.45
N ARG A 80 6.63 9.65 -4.27
CA ARG A 80 6.66 10.99 -3.66
C ARG A 80 7.11 10.95 -2.20
N LEU A 81 6.66 9.96 -1.42
CA LEU A 81 7.08 9.77 -0.04
C LEU A 81 8.57 9.44 0.05
N LEU A 82 9.04 8.46 -0.73
CA LEU A 82 10.43 8.04 -0.71
C LEU A 82 11.38 9.18 -1.15
N ALA A 83 10.98 9.94 -2.18
CA ALA A 83 11.75 11.10 -2.63
C ALA A 83 11.82 12.19 -1.56
N ALA A 84 10.75 12.40 -0.77
CA ALA A 84 10.78 13.35 0.34
C ALA A 84 11.79 12.91 1.41
N TRP A 85 11.76 11.64 1.82
CA TRP A 85 12.74 11.11 2.78
C TRP A 85 14.19 11.23 2.31
N VAL A 86 14.47 10.89 1.04
CA VAL A 86 15.82 11.03 0.47
C VAL A 86 16.24 12.51 0.49
N ALA A 87 15.34 13.43 0.11
CA ALA A 87 15.62 14.87 0.16
C ALA A 87 15.86 15.39 1.60
N SER A 88 15.26 14.76 2.60
CA SER A 88 15.47 15.06 4.02
C SER A 88 16.63 14.31 4.67
N GLY A 89 17.48 13.62 3.88
CA GLY A 89 18.75 13.05 4.32
C GLY A 89 18.75 11.53 4.55
N ALA A 90 17.70 10.81 4.16
CA ALA A 90 17.67 9.36 4.26
C ALA A 90 18.61 8.71 3.22
N SER A 91 19.48 7.81 3.66
CA SER A 91 20.47 7.14 2.80
C SER A 91 20.10 5.70 2.40
N GLY A 92 19.29 4.99 3.19
CA GLY A 92 18.88 3.61 2.93
C GLY A 92 17.42 3.47 2.46
N VAL A 93 16.90 4.41 1.67
CA VAL A 93 15.50 4.37 1.20
C VAL A 93 15.46 3.99 -0.28
N ARG A 94 14.81 2.88 -0.61
CA ARG A 94 14.67 2.40 -2.01
C ARG A 94 13.26 1.92 -2.37
N ASN A 95 12.99 1.87 -3.67
CA ASN A 95 11.74 1.34 -4.23
C ASN A 95 12.03 0.17 -5.17
N GLU A 96 11.72 -1.04 -4.72
CA GLU A 96 11.76 -2.23 -5.55
C GLU A 96 10.48 -2.37 -6.34
N ARG A 97 10.60 -2.23 -7.66
CA ARG A 97 9.46 -2.26 -8.58
C ARG A 97 9.39 -3.61 -9.26
N LEU A 98 8.44 -4.43 -8.84
CA LEU A 98 8.18 -5.72 -9.43
C LEU A 98 7.60 -5.54 -10.84
N ARG A 99 8.26 -6.14 -11.83
CA ARG A 99 7.92 -6.03 -13.26
C ARG A 99 7.35 -7.36 -13.77
N GLY A 100 6.62 -7.30 -14.88
CA GLY A 100 6.07 -8.49 -15.53
C GLY A 100 4.96 -9.19 -14.73
N LEU A 101 4.39 -8.50 -13.74
CA LEU A 101 3.17 -8.90 -13.06
C LEU A 101 1.94 -8.35 -13.80
N PRO A 102 0.76 -9.00 -13.69
CA PRO A 102 -0.47 -8.45 -14.25
C PRO A 102 -0.98 -7.25 -13.43
N ILE A 103 -2.08 -6.65 -13.89
CA ILE A 103 -2.80 -5.63 -13.13
C ILE A 103 -3.48 -6.34 -11.96
N SER A 104 -2.89 -6.26 -10.77
CA SER A 104 -3.40 -6.86 -9.54
C SER A 104 -2.87 -6.12 -8.32
N HIS A 105 -3.74 -5.97 -7.32
CA HIS A 105 -3.41 -5.41 -6.00
C HIS A 105 -2.83 -6.49 -5.08
N ASP A 106 -3.45 -7.67 -5.09
CA ASP A 106 -3.21 -8.75 -4.13
C ASP A 106 -2.12 -9.71 -4.62
N ILE A 107 -0.98 -9.16 -5.03
CA ILE A 107 0.14 -9.93 -5.63
C ILE A 107 0.85 -10.88 -4.64
N VAL A 108 0.51 -10.80 -3.35
CA VAL A 108 1.04 -11.65 -2.26
C VAL A 108 -0.01 -12.56 -1.64
N GLU A 109 -1.25 -12.56 -2.14
CA GLU A 109 -2.36 -13.35 -1.61
C GLU A 109 -2.50 -14.68 -2.39
N PRO A 110 -2.06 -15.82 -1.82
CA PRO A 110 -2.02 -17.09 -2.53
C PRO A 110 -3.41 -17.62 -2.89
N GLU A 111 -4.44 -17.35 -2.09
CA GLU A 111 -5.78 -17.86 -2.40
C GLU A 111 -6.41 -17.12 -3.59
N ARG A 112 -5.99 -15.88 -3.84
CA ARG A 112 -6.53 -15.05 -4.93
C ARG A 112 -5.78 -15.31 -6.23
N HIS A 113 -4.45 -15.38 -6.17
CA HIS A 113 -3.59 -15.58 -7.33
C HIS A 113 -2.37 -16.44 -6.98
N PRO A 114 -2.53 -17.77 -6.84
CA PRO A 114 -1.45 -18.66 -6.40
C PRO A 114 -0.22 -18.55 -7.31
N GLU A 115 -0.42 -18.51 -8.63
CA GLU A 115 0.66 -18.40 -9.61
C GLU A 115 1.40 -17.05 -9.56
N ILE A 116 0.74 -15.97 -9.10
CA ILE A 116 1.38 -14.67 -8.91
C ILE A 116 2.16 -14.69 -7.60
N ALA A 117 1.55 -15.18 -6.52
CA ALA A 117 2.15 -15.27 -5.21
C ALA A 117 3.45 -16.12 -5.25
N ASP A 118 3.42 -17.28 -5.92
CA ASP A 118 4.58 -18.16 -6.13
C ASP A 118 5.73 -17.47 -6.86
N ARG A 119 5.42 -16.52 -7.75
CA ARG A 119 6.44 -15.71 -8.45
C ARG A 119 6.96 -14.56 -7.61
N VAL A 120 6.14 -14.00 -6.72
CA VAL A 120 6.46 -12.81 -5.92
C VAL A 120 7.24 -13.17 -4.65
N PHE A 121 6.87 -14.24 -3.95
CA PHE A 121 7.53 -14.59 -2.68
C PHE A 121 9.04 -14.80 -2.79
N PRO A 122 9.59 -15.49 -3.81
CA PRO A 122 11.04 -15.60 -3.96
C PRO A 122 11.74 -14.24 -4.11
N GLN A 123 11.11 -13.29 -4.81
CA GLN A 123 11.64 -11.93 -4.95
C GLN A 123 11.61 -11.17 -3.61
N LEU A 124 10.52 -11.30 -2.85
CA LEU A 124 10.44 -10.69 -1.51
C LEU A 124 11.48 -11.28 -0.56
N LEU A 125 11.67 -12.60 -0.58
CA LEU A 125 12.68 -13.29 0.22
C LEU A 125 14.09 -12.82 -0.14
N GLN A 126 14.38 -12.63 -1.42
CA GLN A 126 15.65 -12.05 -1.86
C GLN A 126 15.82 -10.64 -1.30
N ILE A 127 14.82 -9.76 -1.47
CA ILE A 127 14.87 -8.37 -1.02
C ILE A 127 15.14 -8.24 0.49
N VAL A 128 14.53 -9.10 1.32
CA VAL A 128 14.72 -9.05 2.79
C VAL A 128 15.97 -9.77 3.27
N SER A 129 16.56 -10.63 2.44
CA SER A 129 17.79 -11.36 2.76
C SER A 129 19.05 -10.64 2.26
N GLU A 130 18.90 -9.67 1.37
CA GLU A 130 19.97 -8.78 0.96
C GLU A 130 20.37 -7.87 2.14
N PRO A 131 21.67 -7.83 2.51
CA PRO A 131 22.17 -7.07 3.65
C PRO A 131 22.16 -5.54 3.43
#